data_AF-A0A0S8KLB0-F1
#
_entry.id   AF-A0A0S8KLB0-F1
#
_cell.length_a   1.000
_cell.length_b   1.000
_cell.length_c   1.000
_cell.angle_alpha   90.00
_cell.angle_beta   90.00
_cell.angle_gamma   90.00
#
_symmetry.space_group_name_H-M   'P 1'
#
loop_
_entity.id
_entity.type
_entity.pdbx_description
1 polymer ?
#
loop_
_entity_poly.entity_id
_entity_poly.type
_entity_poly.pdbx_seq_one_letter_code
_entity_poly.pdbx_strand_id
1 'polypeptide(L)'
;MNKLLNKALLLVLVLAMVAGCAPAATPTPTRVPPTAAPTTPPPTAVPPTEKRYVIKAIEKTLINEHWQFMKDGYEFAGERYGVDIEVGSVP
;
A
#
# COMPACT_ATOMS: atom_id res chain seq x y z
N MET A 1 29.56 -37.19 4.86
CA MET A 1 30.31 -35.91 4.95
C MET A 1 29.43 -34.66 4.81
N ASN A 2 28.11 -34.81 4.70
CA ASN A 2 27.17 -33.78 4.23
C ASN A 2 26.65 -32.93 5.40
N LYS A 3 26.61 -33.51 6.61
CA LYS A 3 26.14 -32.85 7.83
C LYS A 3 27.16 -31.84 8.39
N LEU A 4 28.46 -32.09 8.21
CA LEU A 4 29.52 -31.14 8.58
C LEU A 4 29.59 -29.98 7.58
N LEU A 5 29.42 -30.27 6.28
CA LEU A 5 29.36 -29.26 5.23
C LEU A 5 28.14 -28.33 5.40
N ASN A 6 26.95 -28.87 5.71
CA ASN A 6 25.76 -28.06 5.95
C ASN A 6 25.89 -27.17 7.20
N LYS A 7 26.54 -27.66 8.27
CA LYS A 7 26.79 -26.86 9.47
C LYS A 7 27.77 -25.72 9.19
N ALA A 8 28.83 -25.98 8.40
CA ALA A 8 29.76 -24.96 7.97
C ALA A 8 29.08 -23.90 7.08
N LEU A 9 28.21 -24.33 6.16
CA LEU A 9 27.47 -23.42 5.28
C LEU A 9 26.49 -22.53 6.06
N LEU A 10 25.77 -23.09 7.03
CA LEU A 10 24.89 -22.34 7.93
C LEU A 10 25.66 -21.31 8.77
N LEU A 11 26.83 -21.69 9.29
CA LEU A 11 27.68 -20.79 10.06
C LEU A 11 28.16 -19.61 9.21
N VAL A 12 28.59 -19.87 7.96
CA VAL A 12 29.04 -18.83 7.03
C VAL A 12 27.90 -17.88 6.65
N LEU A 13 26.68 -18.40 6.43
CA LEU A 13 25.51 -17.59 6.10
C LEU A 13 25.14 -16.63 7.25
N VAL A 14 25.16 -17.12 8.49
CA VAL A 14 24.87 -16.31 9.68
C VAL A 14 25.95 -15.24 9.89
N LEU A 15 27.22 -15.58 9.67
CA LEU A 15 28.33 -14.63 9.81
C LEU A 15 28.28 -13.50 8.75
N ALA A 16 27.82 -13.82 7.53
CA ALA A 16 27.67 -12.83 6.46
C ALA A 16 26.56 -11.80 6.74
N MET A 17 25.50 -12.17 7.48
CA MET A 17 24.42 -11.22 7.83
C MET A 17 24.84 -10.18 8.87
N VAL A 18 25.84 -10.46 9.73
CA VAL A 18 26.27 -9.53 10.79
C VAL A 18 27.18 -8.42 10.25
N ALA A 19 27.85 -8.63 9.12
CA ALA A 19 28.80 -7.66 8.54
C ALA A 19 28.13 -6.54 7.71
N GLY A 20 26.82 -6.59 7.46
CA GLY A 20 26.10 -5.63 6.61
C GLY A 20 25.66 -4.33 7.30
N CYS A 21 25.85 -4.21 8.62
CA CYS A 21 25.39 -3.06 9.40
C CYS A 21 26.56 -2.12 9.76
N ALA A 22 27.20 -1.55 8.74
CA ALA A 22 28.08 -0.40 8.92
C ALA A 22 27.29 0.89 8.65
N PRO A 23 27.22 1.86 9.59
CA PRO A 23 26.54 3.13 9.34
C PRO A 23 27.28 3.89 8.25
N ALA A 24 26.61 4.19 7.15
CA ALA A 24 27.17 5.04 6.11
C ALA A 24 27.35 6.46 6.66
N ALA A 25 28.56 7.01 6.54
CA ALA A 25 28.85 8.39 6.95
C ALA A 25 27.93 9.35 6.17
N THR A 26 27.00 9.98 6.88
CA THR A 26 26.09 10.96 6.31
C THR A 26 26.86 12.27 6.11
N PRO A 27 26.98 12.80 4.88
CA PRO A 27 27.60 14.10 4.67
C PRO A 27 26.77 15.19 5.34
N THR A 28 27.44 16.10 6.06
CA THR A 28 26.82 17.27 6.67
C THR A 28 26.18 18.13 5.58
N PRO A 29 24.86 18.39 5.62
CA PRO A 29 24.20 19.20 4.60
C PRO A 29 24.66 20.65 4.71
N THR A 30 25.31 21.14 3.64
CA THR A 30 25.54 22.57 3.43
C THR A 30 24.18 23.27 3.36
N ARG A 31 23.91 24.18 4.30
CA ARG A 31 22.70 25.02 4.26
C ARG A 31 22.76 25.95 3.05
N VAL A 32 21.92 25.70 2.07
CA VAL A 32 21.58 26.65 1.00
C VAL A 32 20.71 27.77 1.60
N PRO A 33 20.90 29.05 1.22
CA PRO A 33 20.01 30.13 1.64
C PRO A 33 18.55 29.84 1.29
N PRO A 34 17.57 30.21 2.14
CA PRO A 34 16.17 29.94 1.87
C PRO A 34 15.70 30.70 0.62
N THR A 35 15.38 29.96 -0.44
CA THR A 35 14.58 30.46 -1.55
C THR A 35 13.17 30.72 -1.04
N ALA A 36 12.62 31.91 -1.31
CA ALA A 36 11.25 32.27 -0.93
C ALA A 36 10.28 31.20 -1.46
N ALA A 37 9.46 30.65 -0.56
CA ALA A 37 8.49 29.62 -0.89
C ALA A 37 7.41 30.19 -1.83
N PRO A 38 6.98 29.45 -2.88
CA PRO A 38 5.83 29.82 -3.68
C PRO A 38 4.58 29.91 -2.81
N THR A 39 3.90 31.04 -2.84
CA THR A 39 2.58 31.20 -2.23
C THR A 39 1.61 30.23 -2.90
N THR A 40 1.22 29.18 -2.17
CA THR A 40 0.22 28.22 -2.64
C THR A 40 -1.14 28.93 -2.67
N PRO A 41 -1.84 28.99 -3.82
CA PRO A 41 -3.17 29.57 -3.86
C PRO A 41 -4.13 28.79 -2.96
N PRO A 42 -5.14 29.45 -2.37
CA PRO A 42 -6.12 28.78 -1.52
C PRO A 42 -6.85 27.66 -2.28
N PRO A 43 -7.26 26.59 -1.60
CA PRO A 43 -7.96 25.49 -2.24
C PRO A 43 -9.27 26.00 -2.86
N THR A 44 -9.39 25.86 -4.18
CA THR A 44 -10.65 26.08 -4.91
C THR A 44 -11.68 25.09 -4.37
N ALA A 45 -12.82 25.60 -3.91
CA ALA A 45 -13.93 24.77 -3.44
C ALA A 45 -14.40 23.84 -4.57
N VAL A 46 -14.39 22.54 -4.31
CA VAL A 46 -14.94 21.54 -5.22
C VAL A 46 -16.47 21.71 -5.24
N PRO A 47 -17.11 21.86 -6.41
CA PRO A 47 -18.56 21.98 -6.49
C PRO A 47 -19.24 20.72 -5.91
N PRO A 48 -20.41 20.84 -5.27
CA PRO A 48 -21.11 19.70 -4.69
C PRO A 48 -21.51 18.71 -5.80
N THR A 49 -21.12 17.45 -5.62
CA THR A 49 -21.35 16.35 -6.56
C THR A 49 -22.84 15.97 -6.58
N GLU A 50 -23.62 16.55 -7.48
CA GLU A 50 -25.10 16.42 -7.51
C GLU A 50 -25.66 15.14 -8.15
N LYS A 51 -24.85 14.11 -8.42
CA LYS A 51 -25.38 12.78 -8.80
C LYS A 51 -24.60 11.69 -8.10
N ARG A 52 -25.25 11.03 -7.14
CA ARG A 52 -24.74 9.80 -6.54
C ARG A 52 -25.03 8.65 -7.49
N TYR A 53 -23.98 8.07 -8.05
CA TYR A 53 -24.11 6.89 -8.90
C TYR A 53 -24.41 5.66 -8.03
N VAL A 54 -25.23 4.76 -8.56
CA VAL A 54 -25.48 3.44 -7.96
C VAL A 54 -24.88 2.39 -8.88
N ILE A 55 -23.95 1.60 -8.37
CA ILE A 55 -23.29 0.51 -9.09
C ILE A 55 -23.75 -0.82 -8.48
N LYS A 56 -24.19 -1.77 -9.32
CA LYS A 56 -24.52 -3.12 -8.89
C LYS A 56 -23.42 -4.08 -9.33
N ALA A 57 -22.74 -4.70 -8.37
CA ALA A 57 -21.74 -5.73 -8.61
C ALA A 57 -22.37 -7.10 -8.29
N ILE A 58 -22.40 -7.99 -9.27
CA ILE A 58 -22.91 -9.35 -9.10
C ILE A 58 -21.75 -10.31 -9.24
N GLU A 59 -21.43 -10.97 -8.13
CA GLU A 59 -20.39 -11.99 -8.09
C GLU A 59 -20.96 -13.39 -8.29
N LYS A 60 -20.11 -14.28 -8.83
CA LYS A 60 -20.50 -15.68 -9.06
C LYS A 60 -20.88 -16.38 -7.76
N THR A 61 -20.23 -16.05 -6.66
CA THR A 61 -20.55 -16.56 -5.32
C THR A 61 -19.88 -15.65 -4.30
N LEU A 62 -20.30 -15.71 -3.03
CA LEU A 62 -19.64 -15.05 -1.90
C LEU A 62 -19.21 -16.07 -0.83
N ILE A 63 -19.12 -17.36 -1.18
CA ILE A 63 -18.90 -18.44 -0.19
C ILE A 63 -17.46 -18.55 0.30
N ASN A 64 -16.48 -17.98 -0.43
CA ASN A 64 -15.07 -18.10 -0.09
C ASN A 64 -14.41 -16.73 0.12
N GLU A 65 -13.23 -16.76 0.73
CA GLU A 65 -12.48 -15.56 1.11
C GLU A 65 -12.11 -14.67 -0.08
N HIS A 66 -11.84 -15.26 -1.25
CA HIS A 66 -11.50 -14.49 -2.44
C HIS A 66 -12.63 -13.54 -2.85
N TRP A 67 -13.87 -14.04 -2.87
CA TRP A 67 -15.03 -13.22 -3.23
C TRP A 67 -15.47 -12.27 -2.11
N GLN A 68 -15.24 -12.62 -0.86
CA GLN A 68 -15.42 -11.70 0.27
C GLN A 68 -14.43 -10.53 0.20
N PHE A 69 -13.16 -10.79 -0.12
CA PHE A 69 -12.16 -9.73 -0.32
C PHE A 69 -12.52 -8.80 -1.49
N MET A 70 -13.08 -9.33 -2.57
CA MET A 70 -13.62 -8.53 -3.67
C MET A 70 -14.76 -7.63 -3.21
N LYS A 71 -15.72 -8.18 -2.43
CA LYS A 71 -16.80 -7.40 -1.80
C LYS A 71 -16.25 -6.26 -0.95
N ASP A 72 -15.27 -6.52 -0.10
CA ASP A 72 -14.64 -5.50 0.75
C ASP A 72 -13.99 -4.39 -0.09
N GLY A 73 -13.37 -4.76 -1.23
CA GLY A 73 -12.83 -3.80 -2.19
C GLY A 73 -13.89 -2.90 -2.83
N TYR A 74 -15.07 -3.45 -3.14
CA TYR A 74 -16.20 -2.66 -3.63
C TYR A 74 -16.71 -1.69 -2.56
N GLU A 75 -16.89 -2.14 -1.32
CA GLU A 75 -17.36 -1.29 -0.22
C GLU A 75 -16.36 -0.16 0.05
N PHE A 76 -15.07 -0.48 0.10
CA PHE A 76 -14.00 0.51 0.21
C PHE A 76 -14.03 1.56 -0.90
N ALA A 77 -14.23 1.15 -2.16
CA ALA A 77 -14.32 2.07 -3.28
C ALA A 77 -15.57 2.95 -3.19
N GLY A 78 -16.71 2.39 -2.80
CA GLY A 78 -17.96 3.13 -2.62
C GLY A 78 -17.80 4.27 -1.61
N GLU A 79 -17.22 3.98 -0.44
CA GLU A 79 -16.92 4.99 0.59
C GLU A 79 -15.92 6.03 0.09
N ARG A 80 -14.82 5.58 -0.53
CA ARG A 80 -13.73 6.46 -0.98
C ARG A 80 -14.18 7.45 -2.05
N TYR A 81 -15.06 7.03 -2.95
CA TYR A 81 -15.47 7.81 -4.11
C TYR A 81 -16.88 8.40 -4.01
N GLY A 82 -17.59 8.14 -2.91
CA GLY A 82 -18.95 8.65 -2.69
C GLY A 82 -19.97 8.06 -3.66
N VAL A 83 -19.82 6.77 -3.98
CA VAL A 83 -20.68 6.00 -4.90
C VAL A 83 -21.38 4.91 -4.10
N ASP A 84 -22.68 4.71 -4.31
CA ASP A 84 -23.39 3.60 -3.66
C ASP A 84 -23.11 2.32 -4.46
N ILE A 85 -22.51 1.32 -3.82
CA ILE A 85 -22.21 0.03 -4.45
C ILE A 85 -23.00 -1.09 -3.76
N GLU A 86 -23.88 -1.74 -4.51
CA GLU A 86 -24.63 -2.91 -4.06
C GLU A 86 -23.94 -4.17 -4.57
N VAL A 87 -23.47 -5.01 -3.64
CA VAL A 87 -22.84 -6.29 -3.96
C VAL A 87 -23.82 -7.43 -3.71
N GLY A 88 -24.07 -8.26 -4.73
CA GLY A 88 -24.91 -9.44 -4.65
C GLY A 88 -24.25 -10.66 -5.26
N SER A 89 -24.89 -11.81 -5.13
CA SER A 89 -24.48 -13.04 -5.81
C SER A 89 -25.67 -13.79 -6.37
N VAL A 90 -25.41 -14.60 -7.39
CA VAL A 90 -26.37 -15.53 -7.99
C VAL A 90 -25.93 -16.95 -7.64
N PRO A 91 -26.85 -17.87 -7.27
CA PRO A 91 -26.50 -19.23 -6.85
C PRO A 91 -25.81 -20.07 -7.92
#